data_AF-A0A0K1H113-F1
#
_entry.id   AF-A0A0K1H113-F1
#
_cell.length_a   1.000
_cell.length_b   1.000
_cell.length_c   1.000
_cell.angle_alpha   90.00
_cell.angle_beta   90.00
_cell.angle_gamma   90.00
#
_symmetry.space_group_name_H-M   'P 1'
#
loop_
_entity.id
_entity.type
_entity.pdbx_description
1 polymer ?
#
loop_
_entity_poly.entity_id
_entity_poly.type
_entity_poly.pdbx_seq_one_letter_code
_entity_poly.pdbx_strand_id
1 'polypeptide(L)'
;MMQKYSNFERSAAPVRFMYFNHDGSWMDFSLEVFGSLKSVFLEGKPMVDLHVDGSKYVFDFLRMLQTEFENGRQRSIAWIDEKGKCFFPKVFVGEDFDCKLK
;
A
#
# COMPACT_ATOMS: atom_id res chain seq x y z
N MET A 1 -22.17 -9.01 -11.50
CA MET A 1 -21.72 -7.74 -12.12
C MET A 1 -20.80 -7.05 -11.12
N MET A 2 -19.48 -6.95 -11.25
CA MET A 2 -18.53 -7.09 -12.35
C MET A 2 -17.31 -7.89 -11.86
N GLN A 3 -16.80 -8.82 -12.67
CA GLN A 3 -15.39 -9.23 -12.58
C GLN A 3 -14.53 -8.05 -13.02
N LYS A 4 -14.12 -7.19 -12.08
CA LYS A 4 -13.05 -6.22 -12.31
C LYS A 4 -11.83 -6.80 -11.63
N TYR A 5 -10.96 -7.43 -12.42
CA TYR A 5 -9.66 -7.88 -11.96
C TYR A 5 -8.98 -6.75 -11.17
N SER A 6 -8.58 -7.07 -9.95
CA SER A 6 -7.91 -6.10 -9.08
C SER A 6 -6.58 -5.67 -9.71
N ASN A 7 -6.06 -4.52 -9.29
CA ASN A 7 -4.73 -4.09 -9.73
C ASN A 7 -3.67 -5.16 -9.40
N PHE A 8 -3.82 -5.80 -8.23
CA PHE A 8 -3.00 -6.91 -7.76
C PHE A 8 -2.92 -8.06 -8.78
N GLU A 9 -4.06 -8.55 -9.26
CA GLU A 9 -4.12 -9.67 -10.22
C GLU A 9 -3.57 -9.33 -11.62
N ARG A 10 -3.55 -8.03 -11.98
CA ARG A 10 -3.12 -7.57 -13.32
C ARG A 10 -1.66 -7.12 -13.37
N SER A 11 -0.99 -7.10 -12.22
CA SER A 11 0.37 -6.61 -12.07
C SER A 11 1.38 -7.71 -12.37
N ALA A 12 2.49 -7.33 -13.00
CA ALA A 12 3.71 -8.15 -12.92
C ALA A 12 4.39 -7.95 -11.55
N ALA A 13 5.61 -8.48 -11.39
CA ALA A 13 6.39 -8.33 -10.18
C ALA A 13 6.62 -6.83 -9.87
N PRO A 14 6.35 -6.35 -8.64
CA PRO A 14 6.60 -4.98 -8.27
C PRO A 14 8.11 -4.70 -8.21
N VAL A 15 8.52 -3.56 -8.75
CA VAL A 15 9.89 -3.01 -8.66
C VAL A 15 9.95 -1.79 -7.75
N ARG A 16 8.80 -1.22 -7.40
CA ARG A 16 8.67 -0.07 -6.50
C ARG A 16 7.34 -0.14 -5.76
N PHE A 17 7.34 0.03 -4.45
CA PHE A 17 6.13 0.27 -3.64
C PHE A 17 6.19 1.66 -3.02
N MET A 18 5.04 2.32 -3.00
CA MET A 18 4.88 3.68 -2.48
C MET A 18 3.66 3.76 -1.57
N TYR A 19 3.65 4.75 -0.67
CA TYR A 19 2.50 5.15 0.12
C TYR A 19 2.15 6.62 -0.12
N PHE A 20 0.88 6.94 0.07
CA PHE A 20 0.39 8.31 -0.02
C PHE A 20 0.61 9.00 1.33
N ASN A 21 1.42 10.05 1.32
CA ASN A 21 1.80 10.81 2.50
C ASN A 21 0.78 11.93 2.78
N HIS A 22 0.76 12.44 4.01
CA HIS A 22 -0.15 13.50 4.46
C HIS A 22 0.02 14.84 3.71
N ASP A 23 1.17 15.07 3.08
CA ASP A 23 1.44 16.24 2.24
C ASP A 23 0.89 16.10 0.80
N GLY A 24 0.21 15.00 0.49
CA GLY A 24 -0.35 14.72 -0.82
C GLY A 24 0.66 14.15 -1.83
N SER A 25 1.87 13.77 -1.39
CA SER A 25 2.89 13.16 -2.24
C SER A 25 2.94 11.64 -2.11
N TRP A 26 3.50 10.98 -3.13
CA TRP A 26 3.81 9.54 -3.08
C TRP A 26 5.26 9.34 -2.66
N MET A 27 5.45 8.63 -1.56
CA MET A 27 6.76 8.36 -0.97
C MET A 27 7.09 6.88 -1.08
N ASP A 28 8.36 6.56 -1.31
CA ASP A 28 8.84 5.18 -1.36
C ASP A 28 8.91 4.55 0.03
N PHE A 29 8.59 3.26 0.08
CA PHE A 29 8.96 2.46 1.25
C PHE A 29 10.48 2.24 1.29
N SER A 30 11.02 2.03 2.49
CA SER A 30 12.40 1.59 2.65
C SER A 30 12.63 0.25 1.93
N LEU A 31 13.88 -0.02 1.55
CA LEU A 31 14.23 -1.27 0.84
C LEU A 31 13.86 -2.52 1.63
N GLU A 32 13.94 -2.46 2.95
CA GLU A 32 13.55 -3.55 3.85
C GLU A 32 12.05 -3.86 3.72
N VAL A 33 11.21 -2.85 3.92
CA VAL A 33 9.75 -2.99 3.82
C VAL A 33 9.34 -3.40 2.41
N PHE A 34 9.96 -2.78 1.39
CA PHE A 34 9.75 -3.16 0.01
C PHE A 34 10.06 -4.65 -0.25
N GLY A 35 11.17 -5.16 0.27
CA GLY A 35 11.56 -6.57 0.14
C GLY A 35 10.50 -7.51 0.72
N SER A 36 10.01 -7.21 1.91
CA SER A 36 8.93 -7.98 2.55
C SER A 36 7.63 -7.93 1.75
N LEU A 37 7.20 -6.73 1.32
CA LEU A 37 5.98 -6.57 0.51
C LEU A 37 6.08 -7.32 -0.82
N LYS A 38 7.22 -7.21 -1.51
CA LYS A 38 7.46 -7.88 -2.79
C LYS A 38 7.41 -9.40 -2.65
N SER A 39 8.03 -9.98 -1.62
CA SER A 39 7.99 -11.43 -1.40
C SER A 39 6.56 -11.93 -1.30
N VAL A 40 5.75 -11.27 -0.46
CA VAL A 40 4.37 -11.70 -0.21
C VAL A 40 3.46 -11.44 -1.42
N PHE A 41 3.70 -10.35 -2.14
CA PHE A 41 3.02 -10.07 -3.40
C PHE A 41 3.27 -11.17 -4.44
N LEU A 42 4.53 -11.64 -4.57
CA LEU A 42 4.91 -12.71 -5.50
C LEU A 42 4.38 -14.08 -5.10
N GLU A 43 4.14 -14.31 -3.80
CA GLU A 43 3.42 -15.50 -3.31
C GLU A 43 1.92 -15.47 -3.66
N GLY A 44 1.40 -14.37 -4.22
CA GLY A 44 0.00 -14.22 -4.58
C GLY A 44 -0.92 -14.03 -3.37
N LYS A 45 -0.37 -13.73 -2.20
CA LYS A 45 -1.16 -13.46 -1.00
C LYS A 45 -1.71 -12.03 -1.08
N PRO A 46 -3.02 -11.83 -0.90
CA PRO A 46 -3.64 -10.52 -1.08
C PRO A 46 -3.33 -9.52 0.04
N MET A 47 -2.81 -9.99 1.18
CA MET A 47 -2.51 -9.17 2.34
C MET A 47 -1.34 -9.72 3.16
N VAL A 48 -0.70 -8.84 3.92
CA VAL A 48 0.40 -9.16 4.84
C VAL A 48 0.40 -8.25 6.07
N ASP A 49 0.73 -8.80 7.23
CA ASP A 49 1.03 -8.02 8.43
C ASP A 49 2.54 -7.83 8.58
N LEU A 50 2.99 -6.58 8.76
CA LEU A 50 4.40 -6.25 8.95
C LEU A 50 4.60 -5.30 10.14
N HIS A 51 5.75 -5.41 10.79
CA HIS A 51 6.23 -4.37 11.69
C HIS A 51 7.09 -3.39 10.90
N VAL A 52 6.77 -2.11 10.98
CA VAL A 52 7.52 -1.03 10.34
C VAL A 52 7.74 0.05 11.41
N ASP A 53 9.00 0.38 11.68
CA ASP A 53 9.40 1.40 12.65
C ASP A 53 8.74 1.24 14.05
N GLY A 54 8.54 -0.01 14.48
CA GLY A 54 7.94 -0.34 15.79
C GLY A 54 6.41 -0.38 15.82
N SER A 55 5.72 0.07 14.77
CA SER A 55 4.26 -0.07 14.62
C SER A 55 3.91 -1.29 13.76
N LYS A 56 2.80 -1.96 14.09
CA LYS A 56 2.26 -3.06 13.30
C LYS A 56 1.26 -2.54 12.26
N TYR A 57 1.40 -3.00 11.03
CA TYR A 57 0.52 -2.62 9.92
C TYR A 57 0.00 -3.83 9.17
N VAL A 58 -1.24 -3.73 8.68
CA VAL A 58 -1.80 -4.58 7.63
C VAL A 58 -1.59 -3.89 6.29
N PHE A 59 -1.08 -4.61 5.31
CA PHE A 59 -1.06 -4.19 3.92
C PHE A 59 -2.07 -5.04 3.14
N ASP A 60 -3.06 -4.40 2.53
CA ASP A 60 -4.09 -5.03 1.70
C ASP A 60 -3.86 -4.61 0.23
N PHE A 61 -3.36 -5.53 -0.60
CA PHE A 61 -3.03 -5.26 -2.00
C PHE A 61 -4.26 -5.17 -2.89
N LEU A 62 -5.38 -5.83 -2.52
CA LEU A 62 -6.62 -5.79 -3.29
C LEU A 62 -7.27 -4.40 -3.18
N ARG A 63 -7.29 -3.85 -1.97
CA ARG A 63 -7.83 -2.52 -1.68
C ARG A 63 -6.79 -1.42 -1.84
N MET A 64 -5.51 -1.79 -1.93
CA MET A 64 -4.38 -0.86 -2.01
C MET A 64 -4.31 0.06 -0.80
N LEU A 65 -4.36 -0.53 0.40
CA LEU A 65 -4.32 0.18 1.68
C LEU A 65 -3.24 -0.39 2.60
N GLN A 66 -2.61 0.51 3.36
CA GLN A 66 -1.90 0.20 4.60
C GLN A 66 -2.78 0.65 5.78
N THR A 67 -2.95 -0.19 6.79
CA THR A 67 -3.72 0.11 8.01
C THR A 67 -2.87 -0.13 9.25
N GLU A 68 -2.70 0.88 10.10
CA GLU A 68 -2.06 0.74 11.42
C GLU A 68 -2.98 -0.01 12.37
N PHE A 69 -2.47 -1.04 13.04
CA PHE A 69 -3.28 -1.93 13.90
C PHE A 69 -3.88 -1.23 15.12
N GLU A 70 -3.13 -0.33 15.76
CA GLU A 70 -3.47 0.22 17.08
C GLU A 70 -4.66 1.18 17.04
N ASN A 71 -4.68 2.05 16.04
CA ASN A 71 -5.57 3.20 15.93
C ASN A 71 -6.37 3.19 14.61
N GLY A 72 -6.17 2.17 13.77
CA GLY A 72 -6.93 1.96 12.53
C GLY A 72 -6.64 3.00 11.46
N ARG A 73 -5.56 3.78 11.58
CA ARG A 73 -5.19 4.81 10.59
C ARG A 73 -4.85 4.14 9.29
N GLN A 74 -5.33 4.72 8.20
CA GLN A 74 -5.15 4.17 6.86
C GLN A 74 -4.44 5.15 5.96
N ARG A 75 -3.65 4.60 5.04
CA ARG A 75 -3.17 5.34 3.88
C ARG A 75 -3.15 4.46 2.65
N SER A 76 -3.31 5.09 1.50
CA SER A 76 -3.22 4.42 0.21
C SER A 76 -1.81 3.95 -0.08
N ILE A 77 -1.70 2.78 -0.70
CA ILE A 77 -0.45 2.28 -1.27
C ILE A 77 -0.58 2.17 -2.80
N ALA A 78 0.56 2.21 -3.47
CA ALA A 78 0.67 2.07 -4.92
C ALA A 78 1.96 1.34 -5.27
N TRP A 79 2.07 0.87 -6.51
CA TRP A 79 3.30 0.25 -6.98
C TRP A 79 3.53 0.44 -8.47
N ILE A 80 4.77 0.24 -8.88
CA ILE A 80 5.19 0.14 -10.29
C ILE A 80 5.70 -1.28 -10.49
N ASP A 81 5.21 -1.95 -11.53
CA ASP A 81 5.69 -3.28 -11.89
C ASP A 81 6.93 -3.23 -12.81
N GLU A 82 7.57 -4.37 -13.00
CA GLU A 82 8.76 -4.51 -13.85
C GLU A 82 8.52 -4.15 -15.33
N LYS A 83 7.25 -4.06 -15.77
CA LYS A 83 6.88 -3.60 -17.11
C LYS A 83 6.71 -2.07 -17.17
N GLY A 84 7.03 -1.38 -16.07
CA GLY A 84 6.87 0.06 -15.94
C GLY A 84 5.41 0.51 -15.76
N LYS A 85 4.49 -0.42 -15.50
CA LYS A 85 3.07 -0.06 -15.32
C LYS A 85 2.82 0.37 -13.89
N CYS A 86 2.19 1.53 -13.75
CA CYS A 86 1.82 2.09 -12.46
C CYS A 86 0.41 1.66 -12.04
N PHE A 87 0.27 1.28 -10.79
CA PHE A 87 -0.99 0.88 -10.17
C PHE A 87 -1.28 1.79 -9.00
N PHE A 88 -2.31 2.62 -9.14
CA PHE A 88 -2.80 3.54 -8.12
C PHE A 88 -4.25 3.19 -7.75
N PRO A 89 -4.67 3.43 -6.50
CA PRO A 89 -6.08 3.33 -6.15
C PRO A 89 -6.89 4.42 -6.85
N LYS A 90 -8.18 4.16 -7.05
CA LYS A 90 -9.09 5.14 -7.68
C LYS A 90 -9.55 6.23 -6.72
N VAL A 91 -9.55 5.93 -5.43
CA VAL A 91 -9.89 6.84 -4.34
C VAL A 91 -8.72 6.77 -3.36
N PHE A 92 -8.17 7.93 -3.04
CA PHE A 92 -7.02 8.03 -2.13
C PHE A 92 -7.51 8.19 -0.70
N VAL A 93 -6.84 7.49 0.21
CA VAL A 93 -6.94 7.70 1.65
C VAL A 93 -5.57 8.21 2.08
N GLY A 94 -5.52 9.41 2.65
CA GLY A 94 -4.34 9.93 3.33
C GLY A 94 -4.46 9.68 4.83
N GLU A 95 -3.34 9.76 5.54
CA GLU A 95 -3.41 9.99 6.98
C GLU A 95 -4.04 11.38 7.20
N ASP A 96 -5.36 11.42 7.38
CA ASP A 96 -6.03 12.61 7.89
C ASP A 96 -5.57 12.77 9.33
N PHE A 97 -4.53 13.58 9.54
CA PHE A 97 -4.39 14.25 10.81
C PHE A 97 -5.64 15.10 10.93
N ASP A 98 -6.61 14.65 11.72
CA ASP A 98 -7.57 15.54 12.34
C ASP A 98 -6.77 16.75 12.84
N CYS A 99 -6.85 17.88 12.12
CA CYS A 99 -6.66 19.17 12.73
C CYS A 99 -7.77 19.26 13.78
N LYS A 100 -7.51 18.72 14.97
CA LYS A 100 -8.21 19.14 16.17
C LYS A 100 -7.75 20.58 16.42
N LEU A 101 -8.35 21.49 15.66
CA LEU A 101 -8.61 22.85 16.12
C LEU A 101 -9.42 22.71 17.41
N LYS A 102 -8.73 22.84 18.53
CA LYS A 102 -9.26 23.40 19.77
C LYS A 102 -8.25 24.37 20.33
#